data_AF-A0A2N5FZ10-F1
#
_entry.id   AF-A0A2N5FZ10-F1
#
_cell.length_a   1.000
_cell.length_b   1.000
_cell.length_c   1.000
_cell.angle_alpha   90.00
_cell.angle_beta   90.00
_cell.angle_gamma   90.00
#
_symmetry.space_group_name_H-M   'P 1'
#
loop_
_entity.id
_entity.type
_entity.pdbx_description
1 polymer ?
#
loop_
_entity_poly.entity_id
_entity_poly.type
_entity_poly.pdbx_seq_one_letter_code
_entity_poly.pdbx_strand_id
1 'polypeptide(L)'
;MEEKTNYEYRIGQTTIQWNESSGSLDFEGDDAILLWTKTALKTFMNTIEEIAGDDSARLVLETAGYRTGEDVSRFYKSTGKSVEAIIEYLPPLYSSAGWGQVEITEYSMDKRTAALRLKNDWEERVIRAQGKSTAGAFIPGHWAGVLSGLFATSIWYEITASTFEGSTYTEISYFPSQITPKDNIHDSIRKKEQQAILELERKVDQRTRELSELVNDLSSPLIPVIDGITVLPLMGKFEENRSSQLIEKVLSGLLLHKPSTLIVDITGINSVDDYILELINNLTKTTTLMGVKPFIVGISPQISIQLTERNITLNDQHCFATLKHAINEALSIEGLEIAPVKKTD
;
A
#
# COMPACT_ATOMS: atom_id res chain seq x y z
N MET A 1 36.29 55.22 -8.08
CA MET A 1 37.02 53.97 -7.79
C MET A 1 36.36 53.42 -6.55
N GLU A 2 35.39 52.52 -6.70
CA GLU A 2 34.86 51.78 -5.55
C GLU A 2 35.97 50.86 -5.04
N GLU A 3 36.33 51.00 -3.76
CA GLU A 3 37.19 50.06 -3.07
C GLU A 3 36.53 48.68 -3.14
N LYS A 4 37.16 47.75 -3.85
CA LYS A 4 36.74 46.35 -3.88
C LYS A 4 37.09 45.75 -2.52
N THR A 5 36.10 45.54 -1.67
CA THR A 5 36.30 44.96 -0.35
C THR A 5 36.35 43.44 -0.45
N ASN A 6 37.57 42.89 -0.40
CA ASN A 6 37.78 41.47 -0.13
C ASN A 6 37.93 41.31 1.38
N TYR A 7 37.11 40.44 1.96
CA TYR A 7 37.19 40.11 3.39
C TYR A 7 37.80 38.72 3.55
N GLU A 8 38.84 38.62 4.38
CA GLU A 8 39.45 37.34 4.75
C GLU A 8 39.38 37.17 6.26
N TYR A 9 38.80 36.07 6.71
CA TYR A 9 38.68 35.72 8.12
C TYR A 9 39.27 34.35 8.38
N ARG A 10 40.01 34.23 9.48
CA ARG A 10 40.54 32.94 9.95
C ARG A 10 39.76 32.47 11.17
N ILE A 11 39.14 31.30 11.05
CA ILE A 11 38.39 30.64 12.12
C ILE A 11 39.13 29.35 12.47
N GLY A 12 39.87 29.38 13.58
CA GLY A 12 40.76 28.27 13.95
C GLY A 12 41.85 28.07 12.88
N GLN A 13 41.86 26.90 12.24
CA GLN A 13 42.78 26.57 11.15
C GLN A 13 42.19 26.83 9.75
N THR A 14 40.96 27.36 9.69
CA THR A 14 40.19 27.52 8.46
C THR A 14 40.26 28.95 7.95
N THR A 15 40.32 29.14 6.63
CA THR A 15 40.20 30.46 5.98
C THR A 15 38.88 30.59 5.23
N ILE A 16 38.20 31.72 5.43
CA ILE A 16 36.97 32.09 4.72
C ILE A 16 37.23 33.41 4.01
N GLN A 17 36.93 33.46 2.70
CA GLN A 17 37.06 34.67 1.92
C GLN A 17 35.74 35.09 1.29
N TRP A 18 35.39 36.37 1.41
CA TRP A 18 34.24 36.96 0.74
C TRP A 18 34.71 37.98 -0.27
N ASN A 19 34.28 37.81 -1.53
CA ASN A 19 34.53 38.79 -2.58
C ASN A 19 33.20 39.41 -2.98
N GLU A 20 32.94 40.64 -2.51
CA GLU A 20 31.69 41.36 -2.81
C GLU A 20 31.55 41.68 -4.30
N SER A 21 32.68 41.89 -4.99
CA SER A 21 32.65 42.28 -6.40
C SER A 21 32.26 41.13 -7.32
N SER A 22 32.60 39.88 -6.98
CA SER A 22 32.15 38.68 -7.69
C SER A 22 30.92 38.02 -7.08
N GLY A 23 30.56 38.37 -5.84
CA GLY A 23 29.48 37.73 -5.08
C GLY A 23 29.80 36.30 -4.65
N SER A 24 31.09 35.94 -4.56
CA SER A 24 31.55 34.59 -4.22
C SER A 24 32.00 34.50 -2.76
N LEU A 25 31.68 33.36 -2.15
CA LEU A 25 32.18 32.95 -0.84
C LEU A 25 33.08 31.74 -1.06
N ASP A 26 34.31 31.84 -0.56
CA ASP A 26 35.30 30.77 -0.59
C ASP A 26 35.49 30.24 0.83
N PHE A 27 35.50 28.91 0.96
CA PHE A 27 35.78 28.18 2.20
C PHE A 27 36.86 27.15 1.93
N GLU A 28 38.02 27.29 2.56
CA GLU A 28 39.20 26.43 2.32
C GLU A 28 39.67 26.37 0.85
N GLY A 29 39.51 27.46 0.10
CA GLY A 29 39.96 27.53 -1.30
C GLY A 29 38.98 26.92 -2.31
N ASP A 30 37.73 26.67 -1.90
CA ASP A 30 36.67 26.17 -2.77
C ASP A 30 35.38 27.00 -2.63
N ASP A 31 34.56 27.00 -3.67
CA ASP A 31 33.33 27.79 -3.76
C ASP A 31 32.25 27.24 -2.80
N ALA A 32 31.64 28.15 -2.03
CA ALA A 32 30.68 27.82 -1.00
C ALA A 32 29.51 28.79 -0.97
N ILE A 33 28.40 28.34 -0.39
CA ILE A 33 27.20 29.15 -0.18
C ILE A 33 26.72 29.02 1.26
N LEU A 34 26.01 30.04 1.74
CA LEU A 34 25.33 30.00 3.03
C LEU A 34 23.87 29.61 2.86
N LEU A 35 23.41 28.65 3.67
CA LEU A 35 22.01 28.24 3.74
C LEU A 35 21.47 28.38 5.17
N TRP A 36 20.36 29.09 5.32
CA TRP A 36 19.65 29.15 6.59
C TRP A 36 19.01 27.79 6.92
N THR A 37 19.45 27.19 8.03
CA THR A 37 19.01 25.84 8.44
C THR A 37 17.50 25.76 8.66
N LYS A 38 16.90 26.72 9.37
CA LYS A 38 15.47 26.69 9.75
C LYS A 38 14.49 27.12 8.64
N THR A 39 15.01 27.68 7.53
CA THR A 39 14.21 28.15 6.38
C THR A 39 14.66 27.48 5.09
N ALA A 40 15.73 27.93 4.45
CA ALA A 40 16.15 27.46 3.14
C ALA A 40 16.43 25.95 3.11
N LEU A 41 17.29 25.46 4.02
CA LEU A 41 17.66 24.05 4.06
C LEU A 41 16.49 23.17 4.50
N LYS A 42 15.74 23.60 5.54
CA LYS A 42 14.50 22.93 5.94
C LYS A 42 13.50 22.79 4.80
N THR A 43 13.24 23.86 4.04
CA THR A 43 12.31 23.83 2.91
C THR A 43 12.82 22.88 1.83
N PHE A 44 14.12 22.91 1.52
CA PHE A 44 14.71 21.97 0.57
C PHE A 44 14.51 20.52 1.00
N MET A 45 14.76 20.19 2.27
CA MET A 45 14.54 18.84 2.81
C MET A 45 13.06 18.44 2.80
N ASN A 46 12.15 19.33 3.22
CA ASN A 46 10.71 19.09 3.15
C ASN A 46 10.25 18.75 1.72
N THR A 47 10.77 19.47 0.72
CA THR A 47 10.39 19.22 -0.68
C THR A 47 10.87 17.85 -1.16
N ILE A 48 12.08 17.42 -0.78
CA ILE A 48 12.56 16.07 -1.11
C ILE A 48 11.66 15.00 -0.47
N GLU A 49 11.31 15.19 0.80
CA GLU A 49 10.44 14.27 1.54
C GLU A 49 9.02 14.22 0.99
N GLU A 50 8.43 15.35 0.62
CA GLU A 50 7.10 15.43 0.03
C GLU A 50 7.03 14.70 -1.32
N ILE A 51 8.08 14.80 -2.14
CA ILE A 51 8.13 14.19 -3.46
C ILE A 51 8.47 12.70 -3.39
N ALA A 52 9.45 12.32 -2.57
CA ALA A 52 10.00 10.96 -2.55
C ALA A 52 9.40 10.05 -1.47
N GLY A 53 8.78 10.63 -0.44
CA GLY A 53 8.43 9.98 0.82
C GLY A 53 9.63 9.87 1.78
N ASP A 54 9.34 9.78 3.08
CA ASP A 54 10.34 9.83 4.16
C ASP A 54 11.49 8.82 3.98
N ASP A 55 11.20 7.54 3.69
CA ASP A 55 12.23 6.50 3.55
C ASP A 55 13.17 6.76 2.38
N SER A 56 12.64 7.21 1.23
CA SER A 56 13.47 7.51 0.06
C SER A 56 14.26 8.79 0.23
N ALA A 57 13.67 9.81 0.87
CA ALA A 57 14.39 11.03 1.21
C ALA A 57 15.56 10.72 2.14
N ARG A 58 15.36 9.89 3.17
CA ARG A 58 16.43 9.42 4.06
C ARG A 58 17.55 8.73 3.28
N LEU A 59 17.22 7.81 2.37
CA LEU A 59 18.21 7.10 1.55
C LEU A 59 19.00 8.05 0.62
N VAL A 60 18.32 9.06 0.06
CA VAL A 60 18.98 10.11 -0.75
C VAL A 60 19.99 10.87 0.10
N LEU A 61 19.61 11.30 1.30
CA LEU A 61 20.47 12.04 2.21
C LEU A 61 21.66 11.21 2.69
N GLU A 62 21.43 9.95 3.04
CA GLU A 62 22.48 9.01 3.43
C GLU A 62 23.49 8.78 2.29
N THR A 63 22.98 8.57 1.07
CA THR A 63 23.83 8.37 -0.12
C THR A 63 24.60 9.64 -0.48
N ALA A 64 23.96 10.81 -0.41
CA ALA A 64 24.61 12.09 -0.66
C ALA A 64 25.70 12.37 0.38
N GLY A 65 25.40 12.11 1.66
CA GLY A 65 26.38 12.14 2.75
C GLY A 65 27.56 11.26 2.40
N TYR A 66 27.35 9.96 2.17
CA TYR A 66 28.41 9.01 1.87
C TYR A 66 29.31 9.47 0.71
N ARG A 67 28.73 9.86 -0.43
CA ARG A 67 29.51 10.29 -1.61
C ARG A 67 30.33 11.55 -1.33
N THR A 68 29.75 12.54 -0.66
CA THR A 68 30.50 13.75 -0.28
C THR A 68 31.64 13.42 0.68
N GLY A 69 31.45 12.44 1.58
CA GLY A 69 32.50 11.95 2.45
C GLY A 69 33.66 11.30 1.70
N GLU A 70 33.36 10.48 0.68
CA GLU A 70 34.38 9.89 -0.19
C GLU A 70 35.19 10.95 -0.93
N ASP A 71 34.54 12.00 -1.44
CA ASP A 71 35.22 13.10 -2.13
C ASP A 71 36.12 13.89 -1.19
N VAL A 72 35.67 14.18 0.05
CA VAL A 72 36.51 14.80 1.08
C VAL A 72 37.72 13.92 1.40
N SER A 73 37.51 12.62 1.58
CA SER A 73 38.61 11.68 1.85
C SER A 73 39.63 11.65 0.72
N ARG A 74 39.18 11.64 -0.53
CA ARG A 74 40.02 11.69 -1.73
C ARG A 74 40.82 12.98 -1.79
N PHE A 75 40.18 14.12 -1.54
CA PHE A 75 40.82 15.43 -1.51
C PHE A 75 41.95 15.46 -0.49
N TYR A 76 41.66 15.14 0.78
CA TYR A 76 42.69 15.24 1.83
C TYR A 76 43.81 14.21 1.69
N LYS A 77 43.53 13.01 1.17
CA LYS A 77 44.59 12.06 0.80
C LYS A 77 45.52 12.61 -0.28
N SER A 78 44.99 13.37 -1.24
CA SER A 78 45.80 13.98 -2.30
C SER A 78 46.77 15.06 -1.79
N THR A 79 46.50 15.63 -0.61
CA THR A 79 47.39 16.61 0.05
C THR A 79 48.64 15.99 0.68
N GLY A 80 48.75 14.65 0.71
CA GLY A 80 49.89 13.92 1.28
C GLY A 80 49.87 13.82 2.82
N LYS A 81 48.80 14.28 3.48
CA LYS A 81 48.61 14.10 4.93
C LYS A 81 48.42 12.61 5.28
N SER A 82 48.91 12.19 6.45
CA SER A 82 48.63 10.85 6.98
C SER A 82 47.15 10.73 7.38
N VAL A 83 46.64 9.50 7.48
CA VAL A 83 45.24 9.26 7.86
C VAL A 83 44.95 9.86 9.24
N GLU A 84 45.87 9.71 10.19
CA GLU A 84 45.77 10.24 11.55
C GLU A 84 45.69 11.76 11.53
N ALA A 85 46.54 12.42 10.75
CA ALA A 85 46.51 13.88 10.61
C ALA A 85 45.21 14.38 9.98
N ILE A 86 44.59 13.61 9.07
CA ILE A 86 43.29 13.96 8.49
C ILE A 86 42.17 13.79 9.53
N ILE A 87 42.17 12.69 10.27
CA ILE A 87 41.21 12.40 11.35
C ILE A 87 41.24 13.50 12.43
N GLU A 88 42.41 14.01 12.78
CA GLU A 88 42.55 15.11 13.74
C GLU A 88 42.12 16.47 13.17
N TYR A 89 42.27 16.66 11.86
CA TYR A 89 42.02 17.94 11.18
C TYR A 89 40.54 18.18 10.82
N LEU A 90 39.80 17.14 10.44
CA LEU A 90 38.41 17.30 9.96
C LEU A 90 37.41 17.78 11.03
N PRO A 91 37.40 17.28 12.28
CA PRO A 91 36.43 17.72 13.28
C PRO A 91 36.43 19.24 13.57
N PRO A 92 37.58 19.90 13.80
CA PRO A 92 37.59 21.36 14.00
C PRO A 92 37.26 22.13 12.72
N LEU A 93 37.59 21.59 11.54
CA LEU A 93 37.20 22.16 10.25
C LEU A 93 35.66 22.18 10.12
N TYR A 94 35.01 21.05 10.36
CA TYR A 94 33.53 20.93 10.29
C TYR A 94 32.84 21.79 11.35
N SER A 95 33.43 21.91 12.54
CA SER A 95 32.95 22.83 13.58
C SER A 95 33.01 24.29 13.08
N SER A 96 34.10 24.68 12.41
CA SER A 96 34.28 26.01 11.82
C SER A 96 33.31 26.27 10.66
N ALA A 97 32.97 25.24 9.89
CA ALA A 97 31.95 25.28 8.84
C ALA A 97 30.49 25.31 9.39
N GLY A 98 30.31 25.22 10.72
CA GLY A 98 28.99 25.22 11.35
C GLY A 98 28.24 23.89 11.26
N TRP A 99 28.93 22.79 10.93
CA TRP A 99 28.31 21.48 10.78
C TRP A 99 27.83 20.89 12.11
N GLY A 100 28.47 21.28 13.21
CA GLY A 100 28.25 20.73 14.54
C GLY A 100 29.57 20.43 15.24
N GLN A 101 29.49 20.14 16.53
CA GLN A 101 30.65 19.66 17.28
C GLN A 101 30.77 18.16 17.06
N VAL A 102 31.88 17.75 16.48
CA VAL A 102 32.23 16.35 16.26
C VAL A 102 33.41 16.00 17.15
N GLU A 103 33.28 14.89 17.87
CA GLU A 103 34.36 14.27 18.63
C GLU A 103 34.54 12.83 18.14
N ILE A 104 35.74 12.48 17.68
CA ILE A 104 36.09 11.09 17.37
C ILE A 104 36.60 10.47 18.68
N THR A 105 35.77 9.64 19.31
CA THR A 105 36.04 9.11 20.66
C THR A 105 37.03 7.95 20.63
N GLU A 106 36.97 7.14 19.58
CA GLU A 106 37.93 6.07 19.32
C GLU A 106 37.99 5.74 17.84
N TYR A 107 39.14 5.25 17.38
CA TYR A 107 39.27 4.62 16.06
C TYR A 107 40.38 3.57 16.06
N SER A 108 40.30 2.62 15.13
CA SER A 108 41.29 1.56 14.94
C SER A 108 41.56 1.36 13.47
N MET A 109 42.81 1.58 13.05
CA MET A 109 43.26 1.31 11.68
C MET A 109 43.27 -0.19 11.36
N ASP A 110 43.58 -1.04 12.35
CA ASP A 110 43.62 -2.50 12.21
C ASP A 110 42.21 -3.08 12.07
N LYS A 111 41.31 -2.72 12.99
CA LYS A 111 39.91 -3.18 12.96
C LYS A 111 39.05 -2.42 11.95
N ARG A 112 39.53 -1.27 11.45
CA ARG A 112 38.82 -0.35 10.55
C ARG A 112 37.50 0.11 11.16
N THR A 113 37.52 0.45 12.44
CA THR A 113 36.35 0.92 13.21
C THR A 113 36.58 2.32 13.73
N ALA A 114 35.50 3.05 13.98
CA ALA A 114 35.54 4.33 14.69
C ALA A 114 34.25 4.55 15.48
N ALA A 115 34.30 5.39 16.51
CA ALA A 115 33.12 5.89 17.18
C ALA A 115 33.19 7.42 17.27
N LEU A 116 32.05 8.06 17.01
CA LEU A 116 31.93 9.51 16.97
C LEU A 116 30.78 9.98 17.84
N ARG A 117 30.95 11.14 18.45
CA ARG A 117 29.89 11.89 19.14
C ARG A 117 29.63 13.19 18.41
N LEU A 118 28.35 13.47 18.22
CA LEU A 118 27.85 14.66 17.53
C LEU A 118 26.97 15.47 18.48
N LYS A 119 27.19 16.78 18.51
CA LYS A 119 26.38 17.74 19.28
C LYS A 119 26.09 18.98 18.46
N ASN A 120 24.87 19.50 18.59
CA ASN A 120 24.45 20.75 17.97
C ASN A 120 24.81 20.80 16.48
N ASP A 121 24.53 19.72 15.77
CA ASP A 121 24.75 19.66 14.34
C ASP A 121 23.63 20.32 13.55
N TRP A 122 23.91 20.65 12.30
CA TRP A 122 22.94 21.33 11.46
C TRP A 122 21.74 20.43 11.13
N GLU A 123 21.95 19.12 10.99
CA GLU A 123 20.93 18.16 10.59
C GLU A 123 19.87 18.02 11.69
N GLU A 124 20.31 17.88 12.95
CA GLU A 124 19.43 17.91 14.13
C GLU A 124 18.60 19.21 14.18
N ARG A 125 19.23 20.38 13.95
CA ARG A 125 18.52 21.66 13.95
C ARG A 125 17.44 21.75 12.87
N VAL A 126 17.71 21.19 11.69
CA VAL A 126 16.74 21.11 10.59
C VAL A 126 15.59 20.18 10.98
N ILE A 127 15.89 18.96 11.43
CA ILE A 127 14.90 17.95 11.81
C ILE A 127 13.98 18.46 12.93
N ARG A 128 14.53 19.10 13.96
CA ARG A 128 13.72 19.74 15.01
C ARG A 128 12.83 20.85 14.46
N ALA A 129 13.32 21.63 13.50
CA ALA A 129 12.52 22.67 12.84
C ALA A 129 11.43 22.10 11.91
N GLN A 130 11.58 20.86 11.43
CA GLN A 130 10.52 20.10 10.74
C GLN A 130 9.50 19.50 11.72
N GLY A 131 9.77 19.52 13.03
CA GLY A 131 8.92 18.87 14.04
C GLY A 131 9.10 17.36 14.14
N LYS A 132 10.21 16.82 13.58
CA LYS A 132 10.52 15.39 13.59
C LYS A 132 11.37 15.01 14.81
N SER A 133 11.39 13.70 15.11
CA SER A 133 12.06 13.13 16.28
C SER A 133 12.97 11.95 15.96
N THR A 134 13.41 11.81 14.73
CA THR A 134 14.31 10.75 14.27
C THR A 134 15.64 11.35 13.84
N ALA A 135 16.74 10.68 14.18
CA ALA A 135 18.07 11.15 13.81
C ALA A 135 18.25 11.20 12.28
N GLY A 136 19.06 12.14 11.82
CA GLY A 136 19.41 12.30 10.42
C GLY A 136 20.21 11.13 9.85
N ALA A 137 20.52 11.23 8.56
CA ALA A 137 21.30 10.22 7.84
C ALA A 137 22.43 10.83 7.00
N PHE A 138 22.41 12.13 6.73
CA PHE A 138 23.44 12.80 5.95
C PHE A 138 24.78 12.82 6.69
N ILE A 139 24.84 13.34 7.92
CA ILE A 139 26.12 13.45 8.66
C ILE A 139 26.70 12.06 8.98
N PRO A 140 25.91 11.08 9.48
CA PRO A 140 26.40 9.72 9.67
C PRO A 140 26.90 9.08 8.35
N GLY A 141 26.14 9.22 7.26
CA GLY A 141 26.54 8.76 5.94
C GLY A 141 27.84 9.43 5.48
N HIS A 142 27.97 10.74 5.69
CA HIS A 142 29.17 11.50 5.35
C HIS A 142 30.42 10.99 6.04
N TRP A 143 30.37 10.76 7.35
CA TRP A 143 31.50 10.19 8.07
C TRP A 143 31.79 8.73 7.65
N ALA A 144 30.77 7.94 7.32
CA ALA A 144 30.98 6.61 6.76
C ALA A 144 31.75 6.67 5.42
N GLY A 145 31.42 7.63 4.55
CA GLY A 145 32.16 7.88 3.31
C GLY A 145 33.60 8.35 3.54
N VAL A 146 33.80 9.30 4.47
CA VAL A 146 35.14 9.79 4.86
C VAL A 146 36.01 8.62 5.33
N LEU A 147 35.51 7.86 6.31
CA LEU A 147 36.22 6.72 6.90
C LEU A 147 36.43 5.59 5.88
N SER A 148 35.49 5.37 4.96
CA SER A 148 35.65 4.40 3.89
C SER A 148 36.85 4.72 3.01
N GLY A 149 36.93 5.99 2.59
CA GLY A 149 38.09 6.48 1.86
C GLY A 149 39.37 6.39 2.68
N LEU A 150 39.35 6.76 3.97
CA LEU A 150 40.52 6.79 4.85
C LEU A 150 41.09 5.40 5.12
N PHE A 151 40.24 4.46 5.53
CA PHE A 151 40.59 3.07 5.83
C PHE A 151 40.70 2.17 4.58
N ALA A 152 40.39 2.70 3.40
CA ALA A 152 40.42 1.98 2.12
C ALA A 152 39.59 0.68 2.14
N THR A 153 38.40 0.77 2.74
CA THR A 153 37.42 -0.32 2.85
C THR A 153 36.03 0.29 2.89
N SER A 154 34.97 -0.43 2.51
CA SER A 154 33.62 0.08 2.77
C SER A 154 33.34 0.06 4.27
N ILE A 155 32.99 1.21 4.81
CA ILE A 155 32.57 1.45 6.18
C ILE A 155 31.09 1.82 6.17
N TRP A 156 30.34 1.21 7.09
CA TRP A 156 28.97 1.59 7.38
C TRP A 156 28.86 2.06 8.83
N TYR A 157 27.66 2.44 9.24
CA TYR A 157 27.44 3.02 10.55
C TYR A 157 26.15 2.52 11.21
N GLU A 158 26.11 2.69 12.52
CA GLU A 158 24.92 2.52 13.35
C GLU A 158 24.88 3.67 14.36
N ILE A 159 23.71 4.30 14.50
CA ILE A 159 23.48 5.31 15.54
C ILE A 159 23.14 4.57 16.83
N THR A 160 24.05 4.61 17.81
CA THR A 160 23.93 3.87 19.07
C THR A 160 23.29 4.67 20.19
N ALA A 161 23.26 6.00 20.06
CA ALA A 161 22.51 6.90 20.94
C ALA A 161 22.08 8.16 20.16
N SER A 162 20.93 8.74 20.52
CA SER A 162 20.37 9.89 19.82
C SER A 162 19.89 10.98 20.78
N THR A 163 20.11 12.25 20.44
CA THR A 163 19.55 13.39 21.18
C THR A 163 18.02 13.47 21.10
N PHE A 164 17.40 12.75 20.18
CA PHE A 164 15.95 12.60 20.10
C PHE A 164 15.40 11.56 21.08
N GLU A 165 16.26 10.68 21.61
CA GLU A 165 15.90 9.62 22.55
C GLU A 165 16.31 9.96 24.01
N GLY A 166 16.64 11.23 24.26
CA GLY A 166 17.02 11.73 25.58
C GLY A 166 18.51 11.68 25.90
N SER A 167 19.36 11.26 24.97
CA SER A 167 20.82 11.40 25.11
C SER A 167 21.25 12.87 25.02
N THR A 168 22.40 13.20 25.60
CA THR A 168 23.01 14.54 25.50
C THR A 168 23.83 14.76 24.23
N TYR A 169 24.03 13.69 23.45
CA TYR A 169 24.72 13.67 22.16
C TYR A 169 24.18 12.54 21.29
N THR A 170 24.41 12.63 20.00
CA THR A 170 24.24 11.51 19.08
C THR A 170 25.55 10.73 19.00
N GLU A 171 25.52 9.44 19.29
CA GLU A 171 26.68 8.55 19.20
C GLU A 171 26.54 7.62 18.00
N ILE A 172 27.61 7.48 17.24
CA ILE A 172 27.62 6.73 15.99
C ILE A 172 28.83 5.81 15.99
N SER A 173 28.57 4.51 15.80
CA SER A 173 29.57 3.48 15.62
C SER A 173 29.78 3.22 14.13
N TYR A 174 31.03 3.09 13.71
CA TYR A 174 31.43 2.84 12.32
C TYR A 174 32.22 1.55 12.22
N PHE A 175 31.89 0.72 11.24
CA PHE A 175 32.43 -0.63 11.09
C PHE A 175 32.51 -1.07 9.63
N PRO A 176 33.39 -2.02 9.29
CA PRO A 176 33.46 -2.58 7.95
C PRO A 176 32.15 -3.25 7.53
N SER A 177 31.71 -2.98 6.30
CA SER A 177 30.48 -3.54 5.76
C SER A 177 30.62 -3.88 4.29
N GLN A 178 29.77 -4.78 3.80
CA GLN A 178 29.59 -5.02 2.36
C GLN A 178 28.54 -4.09 1.75
N ILE A 179 27.80 -3.34 2.58
CA ILE A 179 26.82 -2.37 2.12
C ILE A 179 27.57 -1.24 1.40
N THR A 180 27.10 -0.92 0.20
CA THR A 180 27.50 0.28 -0.54
C THR A 180 26.27 1.16 -0.77
N PRO A 181 26.43 2.47 -1.05
CA PRO A 181 25.28 3.30 -1.39
C PRO A 181 24.48 2.76 -2.58
N LYS A 182 25.16 2.14 -3.55
CA LYS A 182 24.51 1.52 -4.72
C LYS A 182 23.65 0.33 -4.32
N ASP A 183 24.15 -0.55 -3.47
CA ASP A 183 23.42 -1.74 -3.03
C ASP A 183 22.25 -1.35 -2.13
N ASN A 184 22.44 -0.37 -1.23
CA ASN A 184 21.38 0.14 -0.36
C ASN A 184 20.21 0.76 -1.16
N ILE A 185 20.52 1.48 -2.26
CA ILE A 185 19.50 1.98 -3.20
C ILE A 185 18.74 0.83 -3.86
N HIS A 186 19.47 -0.16 -4.41
CA HIS A 186 18.83 -1.28 -5.08
C HIS A 186 17.94 -2.12 -4.15
N ASP A 187 18.40 -2.38 -2.92
CA ASP A 187 17.64 -3.15 -1.93
C ASP A 187 16.38 -2.40 -1.50
N SER A 188 16.47 -1.08 -1.34
CA SER A 188 15.30 -0.23 -1.04
C SER A 188 14.28 -0.20 -2.18
N ILE A 189 14.73 -0.12 -3.44
CA ILE A 189 13.84 -0.18 -4.62
C ILE A 189 13.13 -1.54 -4.65
N ARG A 190 13.87 -2.65 -4.51
CA ARG A 190 13.31 -4.01 -4.50
C ARG A 190 12.27 -4.19 -3.39
N LYS A 191 12.55 -3.70 -2.19
CA LYS A 191 11.62 -3.80 -1.05
C LYS A 191 10.33 -3.02 -1.32
N LYS A 192 10.42 -1.80 -1.87
CA LYS A 192 9.24 -1.00 -2.25
C LYS A 192 8.42 -1.69 -3.34
N GLU A 193 9.07 -2.25 -4.36
CA GLU A 193 8.39 -3.00 -5.42
C GLU A 193 7.64 -4.22 -4.86
N GLN A 194 8.27 -4.99 -3.98
CA GLN A 194 7.62 -6.14 -3.32
C GLN A 194 6.42 -5.74 -2.48
N GLN A 195 6.53 -4.65 -1.72
CA GLN A 195 5.41 -4.13 -0.93
C GLN A 195 4.24 -3.67 -1.81
N ALA A 196 4.53 -2.98 -2.92
CA ALA A 196 3.52 -2.54 -3.87
C ALA A 196 2.80 -3.75 -4.52
N ILE A 197 3.54 -4.80 -4.89
CA ILE A 197 2.97 -6.05 -5.41
C ILE A 197 2.02 -6.67 -4.39
N LEU A 198 2.46 -6.82 -3.14
CA LEU A 198 1.64 -7.41 -2.09
C LEU A 198 0.36 -6.58 -1.81
N GLU A 199 0.46 -5.25 -1.83
CA GLU A 199 -0.70 -4.38 -1.67
C GLU A 199 -1.70 -4.53 -2.84
N LEU A 200 -1.19 -4.64 -4.07
CA LEU A 200 -2.00 -4.88 -5.26
C LEU A 200 -2.70 -6.24 -5.20
N GLU A 201 -1.98 -7.31 -4.83
CA GLU A 201 -2.56 -8.64 -4.62
C GLU A 201 -3.70 -8.59 -3.61
N ARG A 202 -3.50 -7.94 -2.46
CA ARG A 202 -4.54 -7.77 -1.44
C ARG A 202 -5.77 -7.02 -1.98
N LYS A 203 -5.56 -5.97 -2.78
CA LYS A 203 -6.67 -5.21 -3.40
C LYS A 203 -7.42 -6.06 -4.42
N VAL A 204 -6.73 -6.85 -5.23
CA VAL A 204 -7.33 -7.76 -6.22
C VAL A 204 -8.16 -8.83 -5.50
N ASP A 205 -7.62 -9.45 -4.45
CA ASP A 205 -8.34 -10.44 -3.66
C ASP A 205 -9.60 -9.87 -3.01
N GLN A 206 -9.48 -8.68 -2.41
CA GLN A 206 -10.62 -7.99 -1.82
C GLN A 206 -11.71 -7.71 -2.86
N ARG A 207 -11.35 -7.16 -4.02
CA ARG A 207 -12.29 -6.88 -5.11
C ARG A 207 -12.94 -8.13 -5.66
N THR A 208 -12.18 -9.22 -5.77
CA THR A 208 -12.67 -10.50 -6.24
C THR A 208 -13.72 -11.07 -5.29
N ARG A 209 -13.50 -10.96 -3.97
CA ARG A 209 -14.49 -11.37 -2.96
C ARG A 209 -15.75 -10.51 -3.01
N GLU A 210 -15.61 -9.19 -3.03
CA GLU A 210 -16.74 -8.26 -3.14
C GLU A 210 -17.60 -8.55 -4.39
N LEU A 211 -16.96 -8.80 -5.53
CA LEU A 211 -17.67 -9.12 -6.77
C LEU A 211 -18.35 -10.49 -6.69
N SER A 212 -17.70 -11.48 -6.08
CA SER A 212 -18.28 -12.81 -5.89
C SER A 212 -19.50 -12.79 -4.98
N GLU A 213 -19.46 -12.01 -3.89
CA GLU A 213 -20.60 -11.83 -2.99
C GLU A 213 -21.77 -11.14 -3.71
N LEU A 214 -21.50 -10.06 -4.46
CA LEU A 214 -22.51 -9.37 -5.24
C LEU A 214 -23.17 -10.29 -6.28
N VAL A 215 -22.38 -11.11 -6.97
CA VAL A 215 -22.89 -12.11 -7.91
C VAL A 215 -23.81 -13.10 -7.19
N ASN A 216 -23.42 -13.60 -6.02
CA ASN A 216 -24.24 -14.52 -5.24
C ASN A 216 -25.57 -13.88 -4.81
N ASP A 217 -25.56 -12.61 -4.41
CA ASP A 217 -26.78 -11.90 -4.00
C ASP A 217 -27.76 -11.68 -5.15
N LEU A 218 -27.26 -11.38 -6.35
CA LEU A 218 -28.06 -11.10 -7.55
C LEU A 218 -28.59 -12.36 -8.26
N SER A 219 -28.06 -13.54 -7.93
CA SER A 219 -28.27 -14.77 -8.69
C SER A 219 -29.72 -15.28 -8.73
N SER A 220 -30.44 -15.20 -7.62
CA SER A 220 -31.81 -15.74 -7.48
C SER A 220 -32.52 -15.14 -6.25
N PRO A 221 -32.98 -13.88 -6.32
CA PRO A 221 -33.74 -13.26 -5.23
C PRO A 221 -35.13 -13.90 -5.10
N LEU A 222 -35.61 -14.11 -3.87
CA LEU A 222 -37.01 -14.46 -3.61
C LEU A 222 -37.85 -13.18 -3.72
N ILE A 223 -38.80 -13.12 -4.66
CA ILE A 223 -39.58 -11.92 -4.97
C ILE A 223 -41.04 -12.15 -4.57
N PRO A 224 -41.53 -11.59 -3.45
CA PRO A 224 -42.95 -11.57 -3.14
C PRO A 224 -43.70 -10.71 -4.16
N VAL A 225 -44.69 -11.28 -4.86
CA VAL A 225 -45.45 -10.57 -5.90
C VAL A 225 -46.76 -10.04 -5.33
N ILE A 226 -47.44 -10.85 -4.54
CA ILE A 226 -48.64 -10.51 -3.77
C ILE A 226 -48.71 -11.47 -2.58
N ASP A 227 -49.54 -11.17 -1.59
CA ASP A 227 -49.74 -12.06 -0.43
C ASP A 227 -50.09 -13.48 -0.90
N GLY A 228 -49.39 -14.47 -0.35
CA GLY A 228 -49.53 -15.88 -0.73
C GLY A 228 -48.70 -16.31 -1.96
N ILE A 229 -48.16 -15.40 -2.78
CA ILE A 229 -47.49 -15.75 -4.03
C ILE A 229 -46.08 -15.15 -4.11
N THR A 230 -45.08 -16.00 -4.28
CA THR A 230 -43.67 -15.61 -4.41
C THR A 230 -43.04 -16.19 -5.66
N VAL A 231 -42.12 -15.46 -6.28
CA VAL A 231 -41.37 -15.87 -7.48
C VAL A 231 -39.89 -16.05 -7.14
N LEU A 232 -39.30 -17.13 -7.64
CA LEU A 232 -37.87 -17.41 -7.59
C LEU A 232 -37.33 -17.52 -9.03
N PRO A 233 -36.67 -16.48 -9.56
CA PRO A 233 -36.02 -16.56 -10.86
C PRO A 233 -34.67 -17.29 -10.73
N LEU A 234 -34.49 -18.33 -11.53
CA LEU A 234 -33.23 -19.04 -11.67
C LEU A 234 -32.49 -18.54 -12.91
N MET A 235 -31.31 -17.95 -12.71
CA MET A 235 -30.48 -17.37 -13.77
C MET A 235 -29.03 -17.85 -13.70
N GLY A 236 -28.50 -18.24 -14.86
CA GLY A 236 -27.11 -18.68 -15.01
C GLY A 236 -26.90 -20.18 -14.76
N LYS A 237 -25.65 -20.58 -14.52
CA LYS A 237 -25.25 -21.98 -14.30
C LYS A 237 -25.21 -22.32 -12.81
N PHE A 238 -25.68 -23.51 -12.45
CA PHE A 238 -25.67 -23.98 -11.07
C PHE A 238 -24.67 -25.12 -10.90
N GLU A 239 -23.92 -25.06 -9.80
CA GLU A 239 -23.03 -26.12 -9.33
C GLU A 239 -23.38 -26.41 -7.87
N GLU A 240 -22.91 -27.53 -7.32
CA GLU A 240 -23.30 -28.08 -6.01
C GLU A 240 -23.35 -27.05 -4.86
N ASN A 241 -22.30 -26.24 -4.70
CA ASN A 241 -22.23 -25.20 -3.67
C ASN A 241 -23.31 -24.12 -3.86
N ARG A 242 -23.55 -23.69 -5.10
CA ARG A 242 -24.53 -22.63 -5.41
C ARG A 242 -25.96 -23.14 -5.24
N SER A 243 -26.22 -24.40 -5.62
CA SER A 243 -27.53 -25.05 -5.43
C SER A 243 -27.88 -25.18 -3.94
N SER A 244 -26.92 -25.57 -3.11
CA SER A 244 -27.12 -25.72 -1.66
C SER A 244 -27.43 -24.38 -0.98
N GLN A 245 -26.63 -23.35 -1.28
CA GLN A 245 -26.84 -21.99 -0.77
C GLN A 245 -28.19 -21.41 -1.21
N LEU A 246 -28.60 -21.67 -2.45
CA LEU A 246 -29.88 -21.23 -2.96
C LEU A 246 -31.05 -21.89 -2.20
N ILE A 247 -31.01 -23.21 -2.01
CA ILE A 247 -32.05 -23.92 -1.26
C ILE A 247 -32.17 -23.34 0.15
N GLU A 248 -31.05 -23.16 0.87
CA GLU A 248 -31.07 -22.59 2.23
C GLU A 248 -31.69 -21.17 2.27
N LYS A 249 -31.30 -20.31 1.31
CA LYS A 249 -31.85 -18.95 1.17
C LYS A 249 -33.34 -18.99 0.86
N VAL A 250 -33.78 -19.91 -0.01
CA VAL A 250 -35.18 -20.09 -0.39
C VAL A 250 -36.01 -20.52 0.81
N LEU A 251 -35.60 -21.58 1.52
CA LEU A 251 -36.33 -22.09 2.68
C LEU A 251 -36.45 -21.02 3.78
N SER A 252 -35.37 -20.27 4.03
CA SER A 252 -35.37 -19.16 5.00
C SER A 252 -36.33 -18.05 4.59
N GLY A 253 -36.36 -17.67 3.31
CA GLY A 253 -37.29 -16.67 2.78
C GLY A 253 -38.76 -17.12 2.81
N LEU A 254 -39.01 -18.40 2.54
CA LEU A 254 -40.35 -18.99 2.63
C LEU A 254 -40.89 -18.99 4.07
N LEU A 255 -40.04 -19.21 5.08
CA LEU A 255 -40.44 -19.10 6.48
C LEU A 255 -40.85 -17.68 6.87
N LEU A 256 -40.19 -16.67 6.30
CA LEU A 256 -40.46 -15.26 6.57
C LEU A 256 -41.76 -14.78 5.90
N HIS A 257 -41.98 -15.13 4.63
CA HIS A 257 -43.10 -14.63 3.83
C HIS A 257 -44.32 -15.56 3.83
N LYS A 258 -44.15 -16.83 4.21
CA LYS A 258 -45.19 -17.87 4.30
C LYS A 258 -46.14 -17.90 3.08
N PRO A 259 -45.62 -17.95 1.85
CA PRO A 259 -46.48 -18.02 0.68
C PRO A 259 -47.19 -19.38 0.62
N SER A 260 -48.38 -19.42 0.03
CA SER A 260 -49.05 -20.67 -0.33
C SER A 260 -48.49 -21.26 -1.62
N THR A 261 -47.96 -20.41 -2.52
CA THR A 261 -47.43 -20.78 -3.84
C THR A 261 -46.06 -20.16 -4.09
N LEU A 262 -45.09 -20.99 -4.49
CA LEU A 262 -43.78 -20.58 -4.98
C LEU A 262 -43.68 -20.86 -6.47
N ILE A 263 -43.47 -19.82 -7.27
CA ILE A 263 -43.25 -19.93 -8.72
C ILE A 263 -41.75 -19.90 -8.99
N VAL A 264 -41.20 -21.01 -9.48
CA VAL A 264 -39.81 -21.15 -9.91
C VAL A 264 -39.73 -20.81 -11.40
N ASP A 265 -39.12 -19.67 -11.72
CA ASP A 265 -38.97 -19.20 -13.09
C ASP A 265 -37.60 -19.58 -13.65
N ILE A 266 -37.60 -20.51 -14.60
CA ILE A 266 -36.39 -21.00 -15.27
C ILE A 266 -36.19 -20.39 -16.66
N THR A 267 -36.89 -19.30 -16.99
CA THR A 267 -36.75 -18.63 -18.31
C THR A 267 -35.31 -18.18 -18.58
N GLY A 268 -34.52 -17.89 -17.53
CA GLY A 268 -33.11 -17.52 -17.63
C GLY A 268 -32.12 -18.69 -17.75
N ILE A 269 -32.60 -19.93 -17.83
CA ILE A 269 -31.79 -21.14 -17.99
C ILE A 269 -31.76 -21.55 -19.47
N ASN A 270 -30.57 -21.61 -20.07
CA ASN A 270 -30.41 -21.95 -21.49
C ASN A 270 -30.23 -23.45 -21.75
N SER A 271 -29.79 -24.22 -20.74
CA SER A 271 -29.54 -25.65 -20.84
C SER A 271 -29.72 -26.28 -19.47
N VAL A 272 -30.24 -27.51 -19.43
CA VAL A 272 -30.45 -28.23 -18.19
C VAL A 272 -29.43 -29.36 -18.07
N ASP A 273 -28.56 -29.26 -17.07
CA ASP A 273 -27.61 -30.30 -16.66
C ASP A 273 -28.11 -31.01 -15.39
N ASP A 274 -27.38 -32.02 -14.92
CA ASP A 274 -27.78 -32.81 -13.75
C ASP A 274 -27.89 -31.97 -12.46
N TYR A 275 -27.08 -30.92 -12.33
CA TYR A 275 -27.12 -30.02 -11.17
C TYR A 275 -28.41 -29.19 -11.11
N ILE A 276 -28.85 -28.63 -12.24
CA ILE A 276 -30.11 -27.88 -12.31
C ILE A 276 -31.31 -28.80 -12.05
N LEU A 277 -31.26 -30.04 -12.55
CA LEU A 277 -32.31 -31.04 -12.33
C LEU A 277 -32.44 -31.41 -10.86
N GLU A 278 -31.31 -31.71 -10.22
CA GLU A 278 -31.27 -32.02 -8.80
C GLU A 278 -31.76 -30.82 -7.97
N LEU A 279 -31.32 -29.61 -8.31
CA LEU A 279 -31.79 -28.38 -7.68
C LEU A 279 -33.32 -28.23 -7.78
N ILE A 280 -33.90 -28.33 -8.97
CA ILE A 280 -35.36 -28.20 -9.18
C ILE A 280 -36.12 -29.27 -8.39
N ASN A 281 -35.65 -30.52 -8.42
CA ASN A 281 -36.27 -31.64 -7.73
C ASN A 281 -36.23 -31.46 -6.21
N ASN A 282 -35.06 -31.11 -5.67
CA ASN A 282 -34.86 -30.89 -4.24
C ASN A 282 -35.66 -29.68 -3.75
N LEU A 283 -35.65 -28.59 -4.51
CA LEU A 283 -36.41 -27.39 -4.17
C LEU A 283 -37.92 -27.68 -4.17
N THR A 284 -38.43 -28.33 -5.20
CA THR A 284 -39.84 -28.74 -5.25
C THR A 284 -40.21 -29.63 -4.06
N LYS A 285 -39.49 -30.73 -3.83
CA LYS A 285 -39.78 -31.66 -2.72
C LYS A 285 -39.77 -30.94 -1.38
N THR A 286 -38.74 -30.14 -1.13
CA THR A 286 -38.57 -29.46 0.16
C THR A 286 -39.66 -28.41 0.37
N THR A 287 -40.02 -27.65 -0.66
CA THR A 287 -41.11 -26.65 -0.56
C THR A 287 -42.49 -27.29 -0.38
N THR A 288 -42.76 -28.42 -1.05
CA THR A 288 -43.98 -29.21 -0.81
C THR A 288 -44.05 -29.72 0.63
N LEU A 289 -42.93 -30.19 1.21
CA LEU A 289 -42.88 -30.60 2.62
C LEU A 289 -43.13 -29.43 3.59
N MET A 290 -42.81 -28.20 3.18
CA MET A 290 -43.16 -26.98 3.94
C MET A 290 -44.61 -26.53 3.77
N GLY A 291 -45.41 -27.24 2.97
CA GLY A 291 -46.81 -26.88 2.69
C GLY A 291 -46.97 -25.80 1.62
N VAL A 292 -45.90 -25.46 0.89
CA VAL A 292 -45.94 -24.50 -0.21
C VAL A 292 -46.10 -25.25 -1.53
N LYS A 293 -47.00 -24.79 -2.41
CA LYS A 293 -47.22 -25.37 -3.75
C LYS A 293 -46.16 -24.85 -4.74
N PRO A 294 -45.31 -25.71 -5.30
CA PRO A 294 -44.30 -25.30 -6.27
C PRO A 294 -44.87 -25.30 -7.69
N PHE A 295 -44.75 -24.17 -8.37
CA PHE A 295 -45.07 -24.00 -9.79
C PHE A 295 -43.78 -23.81 -10.57
N ILE A 296 -43.64 -24.45 -11.73
CA ILE A 296 -42.49 -24.26 -12.62
C ILE A 296 -42.92 -23.52 -13.87
N VAL A 297 -42.17 -22.49 -14.25
CA VAL A 297 -42.44 -21.69 -15.45
C VAL A 297 -41.20 -21.47 -16.29
N GLY A 298 -41.39 -21.18 -17.57
CA GLY A 298 -40.28 -20.84 -18.47
C GLY A 298 -39.57 -22.06 -19.08
N ILE A 299 -40.21 -23.24 -19.06
CA ILE A 299 -39.70 -24.44 -19.74
C ILE A 299 -39.74 -24.18 -21.27
N SER A 300 -38.57 -24.03 -21.88
CA SER A 300 -38.45 -23.93 -23.33
C SER A 300 -38.67 -25.31 -24.00
N PRO A 301 -39.03 -25.36 -25.31
CA PRO A 301 -39.17 -26.63 -26.02
C PRO A 301 -37.90 -27.50 -25.97
N GLN A 302 -36.72 -26.86 -26.01
CA GLN A 302 -35.43 -27.54 -25.91
C GLN A 302 -35.23 -28.17 -24.52
N ILE A 303 -35.59 -27.45 -23.46
CA ILE A 303 -35.52 -27.98 -22.08
C ILE A 303 -36.53 -29.12 -21.89
N SER A 304 -37.74 -28.99 -22.45
CA SER A 304 -38.75 -30.05 -22.39
C SER A 304 -38.26 -31.36 -23.01
N ILE A 305 -37.54 -31.29 -24.14
CA ILE A 305 -36.95 -32.47 -24.78
C ILE A 305 -35.87 -33.08 -23.87
N GLN A 306 -34.96 -32.25 -23.34
CA GLN A 306 -33.89 -32.70 -22.44
C GLN A 306 -34.41 -33.38 -21.16
N LEU A 307 -35.48 -32.84 -20.56
CA LEU A 307 -36.14 -33.43 -19.40
C LEU A 307 -36.74 -34.81 -19.72
N THR A 308 -37.35 -34.94 -20.90
CA THR A 308 -37.98 -36.18 -21.35
C THR A 308 -36.94 -37.26 -21.64
N GLU A 309 -35.84 -36.90 -22.31
CA GLU A 309 -34.72 -37.82 -22.61
C GLU A 309 -34.08 -38.38 -21.34
N ARG A 310 -34.07 -37.60 -20.25
CA ARG A 310 -33.53 -38.00 -18.94
C ARG A 310 -34.54 -38.71 -18.04
N ASN A 311 -35.73 -39.08 -18.55
CA ASN A 311 -36.82 -39.73 -17.82
C ASN A 311 -37.27 -38.99 -16.56
N ILE A 312 -37.31 -37.66 -16.61
CA ILE A 312 -37.72 -36.84 -15.47
C ILE A 312 -39.21 -36.56 -15.53
N THR A 313 -39.89 -36.94 -14.46
CA THR A 313 -41.34 -36.83 -14.36
C THR A 313 -41.70 -35.74 -13.34
N LEU A 314 -42.19 -34.60 -13.81
CA LEU A 314 -42.69 -33.50 -12.97
C LEU A 314 -44.17 -33.70 -12.59
N ASN A 315 -44.65 -34.95 -12.52
CA ASN A 315 -46.09 -35.30 -12.52
C ASN A 315 -46.92 -34.70 -11.38
N ASP A 316 -46.30 -34.31 -10.27
CA ASP A 316 -46.97 -33.67 -9.12
C ASP A 316 -46.78 -32.14 -9.09
N GLN A 317 -46.18 -31.57 -10.13
CA GLN A 317 -45.79 -30.16 -10.19
C GLN A 317 -46.55 -29.45 -11.31
N HIS A 318 -47.16 -28.30 -10.99
CA HIS A 318 -47.85 -27.51 -11.99
C HIS A 318 -46.83 -26.77 -12.86
N CYS A 319 -46.73 -27.18 -14.12
CA CYS A 319 -45.84 -26.58 -15.12
C CYS A 319 -46.63 -25.64 -16.03
N PHE A 320 -46.16 -24.41 -16.20
CA PHE A 320 -46.79 -23.43 -17.10
C PHE A 320 -45.80 -22.85 -18.10
N ALA A 321 -46.27 -22.54 -19.30
CA ALA A 321 -45.42 -21.98 -20.34
C ALA A 321 -44.90 -20.56 -20.01
N THR A 322 -45.61 -19.79 -19.19
CA THR A 322 -45.24 -18.40 -18.86
C THR A 322 -45.50 -18.08 -17.39
N LEU A 323 -44.69 -17.17 -16.84
CA LEU A 323 -44.90 -16.63 -15.49
C LEU A 323 -46.30 -16.03 -15.32
N LYS A 324 -46.82 -15.33 -16.35
CA LYS A 324 -48.17 -14.75 -16.35
C LYS A 324 -49.26 -15.80 -16.12
N HIS A 325 -49.15 -16.97 -16.76
CA HIS A 325 -50.12 -18.05 -16.59
C HIS A 325 -50.07 -18.58 -15.14
N ALA A 326 -48.88 -18.85 -14.62
CA ALA A 326 -48.71 -19.33 -13.26
C ALA A 326 -49.24 -18.36 -12.21
N ILE A 327 -49.04 -17.05 -12.39
CA ILE A 327 -49.58 -16.03 -11.48
C ILE A 327 -51.11 -16.07 -11.49
N ASN A 328 -51.75 -16.15 -12.65
CA ASN A 328 -53.21 -16.21 -12.73
C ASN A 328 -53.77 -17.47 -12.04
N GLU A 329 -53.12 -18.62 -12.22
CA GLU A 329 -53.53 -19.85 -11.56
C GLU A 329 -53.33 -19.77 -10.04
N ALA A 330 -52.19 -19.23 -9.60
CA ALA A 330 -51.90 -19.04 -8.17
C ALA A 330 -52.90 -18.07 -7.52
N LEU A 331 -53.29 -16.99 -8.20
CA LEU A 331 -54.35 -16.09 -7.74
C LEU A 331 -55.69 -16.83 -7.62
N SER A 332 -56.05 -17.65 -8.61
CA SER A 332 -57.30 -18.42 -8.57
C SER A 332 -57.33 -19.39 -7.38
N ILE A 333 -56.20 -19.97 -6.98
CA ILE A 333 -56.10 -20.83 -5.79
C ILE A 333 -56.36 -20.04 -4.51
N GLU A 334 -55.91 -18.79 -4.45
CA GLU A 334 -56.18 -17.85 -3.35
C GLU A 334 -57.60 -17.23 -3.40
N GLY A 335 -58.42 -17.58 -4.40
CA GLY A 335 -59.74 -16.99 -4.60
C GLY A 335 -59.70 -15.55 -5.12
N LEU A 336 -58.60 -15.17 -5.79
CA LEU A 336 -58.37 -13.85 -6.36
C LEU A 336 -58.40 -13.91 -7.90
N GLU A 337 -58.76 -12.80 -8.54
CA GLU A 337 -58.70 -12.65 -10.00
C GLU A 337 -58.21 -11.25 -10.38
N ILE A 338 -57.56 -11.14 -11.55
CA ILE A 338 -57.22 -9.85 -12.14
C ILE A 338 -58.40 -9.38 -12.98
N ALA A 339 -59.11 -8.36 -12.50
CA ALA A 339 -60.21 -7.72 -13.22
C ALA A 339 -59.85 -6.30 -13.68
N PRO A 340 -60.41 -5.81 -14.80
CA PRO A 340 -60.27 -4.40 -15.17
C PRO A 340 -60.83 -3.51 -14.06
N VAL A 341 -60.11 -2.44 -13.73
CA VAL A 341 -60.62 -1.42 -12.80
C VAL A 341 -61.88 -0.81 -13.42
N LYS A 342 -63.02 -0.91 -12.74
CA LYS A 342 -64.23 -0.20 -13.14
C LYS A 342 -63.91 1.28 -13.17
N LYS A 343 -63.90 1.89 -14.36
CA LYS A 343 -63.83 3.34 -14.50
C LYS A 343 -65.13 3.90 -13.94
N THR A 344 -65.07 4.61 -12.82
CA THR A 344 -66.12 5.55 -12.43
C THR A 344 -66.01 6.74 -13.38
N ASP A 345 -67.06 6.94 -14.19
CA ASP A 345 -67.24 8.16 -15.00
C ASP A 345 -67.37 9.41 -14.12
#